data_AF-A0A2D5NCC2-F1
#
_entry.id   AF-A0A2D5NCC2-F1
#
_cell.length_a   1.000
_cell.length_b   1.000
_cell.length_c   1.000
_cell.angle_alpha   90.00
_cell.angle_beta   90.00
_cell.angle_gamma   90.00
#
_symmetry.space_group_name_H-M   'P 1'
#
loop_
_entity.id
_entity.type
_entity.pdbx_description
1 polymer ?
#
loop_
_entity_poly.entity_id
_entity_poly.type
_entity_poly.pdbx_seq_one_letter_code
_entity_poly.pdbx_strand_id
1 'polypeptide(L)'
;MKRIIVLLVLLLQFPAQSQSYSSNLRRVSREIDKIMAITSDIIDGTMTYEKYRKIQPFFEEQSKTWRKSQRSLDRLDEAPEAELIAVVDENIGGLIEITQENLKYWFQEDPRSNYGHKYVDEAGNYLNAVLTAMDAYAVKYDVNTRTSDELERFQTQMELFIYTKEMKRGANEVDSLVGYLQSEVGSTDIDELYKAQKGLVKALSKELRGYGEERFFNGQTELHEAYQKYYIELLELASADILADLTKMRYDLVEFNSIATSTEASAKKTLSFFDNEMRLLNKREARFVKRNLPKAPKR
;
A
#
# COMPACT_ATOMS: atom_id res chain seq x y z
N MET A 1 14.03 11.23 -62.10
CA MET A 1 13.71 9.83 -61.73
C MET A 1 14.40 9.36 -60.44
N LYS A 2 15.73 9.38 -60.30
CA LYS A 2 16.42 8.94 -59.05
C LYS A 2 15.97 9.66 -57.77
N ARG A 3 15.75 10.99 -57.79
CA ARG A 3 15.26 11.76 -56.62
C ARG A 3 13.80 11.46 -56.24
N ILE A 4 12.96 11.10 -57.22
CA ILE A 4 11.55 10.74 -57.00
C ILE A 4 11.47 9.34 -56.36
N ILE A 5 12.32 8.41 -56.79
CA ILE A 5 12.42 7.06 -56.19
C ILE A 5 12.91 7.14 -54.75
N VAL A 6 13.88 8.00 -54.43
CA VAL A 6 14.36 8.21 -53.06
C VAL A 6 13.27 8.81 -52.15
N LEU A 7 12.49 9.77 -52.65
CA LEU A 7 11.35 10.35 -51.93
C LEU A 7 10.23 9.31 -51.70
N LEU A 8 9.96 8.45 -52.69
CA LEU A 8 8.98 7.36 -52.57
C LEU A 8 9.42 6.28 -51.58
N VAL A 9 10.71 5.93 -51.57
CA VAL A 9 11.28 4.98 -50.59
C VAL A 9 11.24 5.57 -49.17
N LEU A 10 11.57 6.85 -49.00
CA LEU A 10 11.44 7.54 -47.72
C LEU A 10 9.97 7.56 -47.25
N LEU A 11 9.02 7.90 -48.13
CA LEU A 11 7.58 7.91 -47.82
C LEU A 11 7.02 6.53 -47.46
N LEU A 12 7.63 5.44 -47.94
CA LEU A 12 7.25 4.07 -47.59
C LEU A 12 7.94 3.56 -46.31
N GLN A 13 9.10 4.13 -45.93
CA GLN A 13 9.84 3.74 -44.72
C GLN A 13 9.22 4.26 -43.43
N PHE A 14 8.69 5.49 -43.43
CA PHE A 14 8.03 6.07 -42.25
C PHE A 14 6.81 5.27 -41.74
N PRO A 15 5.85 4.84 -42.58
CA PRO A 15 4.72 4.04 -42.12
C PRO A 15 5.10 2.60 -41.74
N ALA A 16 6.17 2.03 -42.33
CA ALA A 16 6.66 0.71 -41.95
C ALA A 16 7.34 0.73 -40.57
N GLN A 17 8.08 1.79 -40.25
CA GLN A 17 8.70 1.98 -38.94
C GLN A 17 7.67 2.22 -37.84
N SER A 18 6.67 3.09 -38.06
CA SER A 18 5.60 3.31 -37.07
C SER A 18 4.76 2.06 -36.81
N GLN A 19 4.52 1.22 -37.84
CA GLN A 19 3.89 -0.08 -37.66
C GLN A 19 4.76 -1.06 -36.85
N SER A 20 6.08 -1.07 -37.05
CA SER A 20 7.01 -1.89 -36.27
C SER A 20 7.01 -1.50 -34.79
N TYR A 21 7.16 -0.20 -34.49
CA TYR A 21 7.14 0.33 -33.12
C TYR A 21 5.81 0.04 -32.41
N SER A 22 4.69 0.17 -33.13
CA SER A 22 3.37 -0.19 -32.61
C SER A 22 3.26 -1.68 -32.26
N SER A 23 3.77 -2.57 -33.12
CA SER A 23 3.76 -4.02 -32.89
C SER A 23 4.64 -4.42 -31.70
N ASN A 24 5.83 -3.83 -31.59
CA ASN A 24 6.78 -4.09 -30.52
C ASN A 24 6.24 -3.64 -29.17
N LEU A 25 5.70 -2.42 -29.07
CA LEU A 25 5.08 -1.94 -27.83
C LEU A 25 3.88 -2.80 -27.41
N ARG A 26 3.04 -3.25 -28.36
CA ARG A 26 1.94 -4.19 -28.06
C ARG A 26 2.44 -5.54 -27.56
N ARG A 27 3.62 -5.98 -27.99
CA ARG A 27 4.25 -7.18 -27.46
C ARG A 27 4.70 -6.97 -26.02
N VAL A 28 5.39 -5.87 -25.73
CA VAL A 28 5.78 -5.50 -24.36
C VAL A 28 4.56 -5.41 -23.45
N SER A 29 3.55 -4.63 -23.85
CA SER A 29 2.28 -4.47 -23.12
C SER A 29 1.64 -5.80 -22.77
N ARG A 30 1.51 -6.73 -23.72
CA ARG A 30 0.93 -8.06 -23.44
C ARG A 30 1.73 -8.90 -22.46
N GLU A 31 3.06 -8.75 -22.44
CA GLU A 31 3.90 -9.47 -21.47
C GLU A 31 3.79 -8.83 -20.09
N ILE A 32 3.76 -7.50 -20.01
CA ILE A 32 3.55 -6.76 -18.76
C ILE A 32 2.17 -7.04 -18.18
N ASP A 33 1.11 -7.05 -18.99
CA ASP A 33 -0.26 -7.36 -18.56
C ASP A 33 -0.33 -8.72 -17.82
N LYS A 34 0.41 -9.73 -18.28
CA LYS A 34 0.44 -11.05 -17.61
C LYS A 34 1.07 -10.97 -16.22
N ILE A 35 2.17 -10.23 -16.09
CA ILE A 35 2.86 -10.05 -14.81
C ILE A 35 2.00 -9.20 -13.87
N MET A 36 1.41 -8.14 -14.38
CA MET A 36 0.52 -7.25 -13.66
C MET A 36 -0.69 -8.02 -13.13
N ALA A 37 -1.32 -8.87 -13.96
CA ALA A 37 -2.47 -9.66 -13.54
C ALA A 37 -2.15 -10.58 -12.35
N ILE A 38 -1.01 -11.26 -12.37
CA ILE A 38 -0.56 -12.12 -11.25
C ILE A 38 -0.20 -11.26 -10.03
N THR A 39 0.45 -10.12 -10.25
CA THR A 39 0.82 -9.19 -9.18
C THR A 39 -0.41 -8.62 -8.50
N SER A 40 -1.45 -8.29 -9.26
CA SER A 40 -2.77 -7.88 -8.75
C SER A 40 -3.42 -8.97 -7.89
N ASP A 41 -3.31 -10.25 -8.26
CA ASP A 41 -3.81 -11.36 -7.44
C ASP A 41 -3.00 -11.50 -6.12
N ILE A 42 -1.69 -11.24 -6.16
CA ILE A 42 -0.84 -11.18 -4.96
C ILE A 42 -1.22 -9.99 -4.07
N ILE A 43 -1.48 -8.81 -4.66
CA ILE A 43 -1.93 -7.61 -3.95
C ILE A 43 -3.28 -7.88 -3.26
N ASP A 44 -4.24 -8.51 -3.93
CA ASP A 44 -5.52 -8.90 -3.34
C ASP A 44 -5.31 -9.75 -2.07
N GLY A 45 -4.45 -10.78 -2.17
CA GLY A 45 -4.13 -11.65 -1.05
C GLY A 45 -3.41 -10.91 0.09
N THR A 46 -2.53 -9.97 -0.25
CA THR A 46 -1.78 -9.16 0.72
C THR A 46 -2.70 -8.18 1.46
N MET A 47 -3.55 -7.45 0.73
CA MET A 47 -4.48 -6.47 1.30
C MET A 47 -5.62 -7.10 2.11
N THR A 48 -5.91 -8.39 1.88
CA THR A 48 -6.96 -9.13 2.62
C THR A 48 -6.42 -10.10 3.66
N TYR A 49 -5.10 -10.13 3.89
CA TYR A 49 -4.42 -11.03 4.81
C TYR A 49 -4.77 -12.51 4.56
N GLU A 50 -4.78 -12.91 3.28
CA GLU A 50 -5.03 -14.30 2.92
C GLU A 50 -3.93 -15.24 3.45
N LYS A 51 -4.29 -16.51 3.60
CA LYS A 51 -3.34 -17.54 4.06
C LYS A 51 -2.24 -17.73 3.02
N TYR A 52 -0.99 -17.79 3.46
CA TYR A 52 0.18 -18.01 2.58
C TYR A 52 -0.03 -19.14 1.55
N ARG A 53 -0.57 -20.28 1.97
CA ARG A 53 -0.85 -21.43 1.09
C ARG A 53 -1.69 -21.11 -0.14
N LYS A 54 -2.56 -20.08 -0.08
CA LYS A 54 -3.38 -19.63 -1.21
C LYS A 54 -2.62 -18.74 -2.18
N ILE A 55 -1.68 -17.95 -1.67
CA ILE A 55 -0.97 -16.92 -2.43
C ILE A 55 0.35 -17.46 -3.00
N GLN A 56 0.99 -18.40 -2.29
CA GLN A 56 2.23 -19.06 -2.71
C GLN A 56 2.22 -19.54 -4.18
N PRO A 57 1.14 -20.13 -4.73
CA PRO A 57 1.11 -20.51 -6.14
C PRO A 57 1.34 -19.32 -7.10
N PHE A 58 0.85 -18.13 -6.76
CA PHE A 58 1.04 -16.93 -7.57
C PHE A 58 2.49 -16.45 -7.56
N PHE A 59 3.26 -16.70 -6.49
CA PHE A 59 4.67 -16.32 -6.43
C PHE A 59 5.48 -17.13 -7.45
N GLU A 60 5.23 -18.44 -7.50
CA GLU A 60 5.86 -19.34 -8.46
C GLU A 60 5.39 -19.02 -9.89
N GLU A 61 4.11 -18.71 -10.06
CA GLU A 61 3.52 -18.32 -11.35
C GLU A 61 4.12 -17.02 -11.88
N GLN A 62 4.26 -15.98 -11.05
CA GLN A 62 4.87 -14.70 -11.42
C GLN A 62 6.29 -14.91 -11.94
N SER A 63 7.12 -15.63 -11.16
CA SER A 63 8.51 -15.95 -11.52
C SER A 63 8.62 -16.78 -12.81
N LYS A 64 7.68 -17.72 -13.03
CA LYS A 64 7.66 -18.58 -14.22
C LYS A 64 7.18 -17.83 -15.46
N THR A 65 6.18 -16.97 -15.30
CA THR A 65 5.63 -16.12 -16.37
C THR A 65 6.69 -15.13 -16.81
N TRP A 66 7.38 -14.50 -15.88
CA TRP A 66 8.47 -13.57 -16.20
C TRP A 66 9.58 -14.22 -17.01
N ARG A 67 10.08 -15.39 -16.60
CA ARG A 67 11.08 -16.16 -17.39
C ARG A 67 10.62 -16.54 -18.80
N LYS A 68 9.31 -16.59 -19.07
CA LYS A 68 8.78 -16.80 -20.43
C LYS A 68 8.67 -15.48 -21.18
N SER A 69 8.19 -14.44 -20.51
CA SER A 69 8.09 -13.08 -21.03
C SER A 69 9.45 -12.53 -21.43
N GLN A 70 10.47 -12.67 -20.59
CA GLN A 70 11.86 -12.26 -20.89
C GLN A 70 12.35 -12.89 -22.20
N ARG A 71 12.22 -14.21 -22.38
CA ARG A 71 12.56 -14.88 -23.66
C ARG A 71 11.81 -14.36 -24.89
N SER A 72 10.63 -13.78 -24.68
CA SER A 72 9.88 -13.08 -25.74
C SER A 72 10.54 -11.72 -25.99
N LEU A 73 10.77 -10.95 -24.94
CA LEU A 73 11.30 -9.58 -24.99
C LEU A 73 12.76 -9.53 -25.49
N ASP A 74 13.58 -10.54 -25.21
CA ASP A 74 14.97 -10.69 -25.69
C ASP A 74 15.10 -10.63 -27.23
N ARG A 75 14.00 -10.81 -27.96
CA ARG A 75 13.97 -10.70 -29.43
C ARG A 75 13.76 -9.27 -29.94
N LEU A 76 13.63 -8.30 -29.04
CA LEU A 76 13.49 -6.88 -29.33
C LEU A 76 14.84 -6.20 -29.01
N ASP A 77 15.82 -6.43 -29.88
CA ASP A 77 17.23 -6.03 -29.71
C ASP A 77 17.62 -4.76 -30.49
N GLU A 78 16.68 -4.17 -31.21
CA GLU A 78 16.87 -2.87 -31.84
C GLU A 78 17.06 -1.78 -30.77
N ALA A 79 17.92 -0.79 -31.06
CA ALA A 79 18.31 0.25 -30.11
C ALA A 79 17.15 0.95 -29.35
N PRO A 80 16.02 1.31 -29.99
CA PRO A 80 14.94 1.99 -29.28
C PRO A 80 14.13 1.06 -28.36
N GLU A 81 14.01 -0.23 -28.69
CA GLU A 81 13.41 -1.23 -27.82
C GLU A 81 14.35 -1.62 -26.69
N ALA A 82 15.66 -1.71 -26.92
CA ALA A 82 16.64 -2.09 -25.91
C ALA A 82 16.60 -1.18 -24.66
N GLU A 83 16.42 0.14 -24.84
CA GLU A 83 16.23 1.09 -23.74
C GLU A 83 14.97 0.78 -22.92
N LEU A 84 13.85 0.49 -23.58
CA LEU A 84 12.60 0.12 -22.93
C LEU A 84 12.70 -1.22 -22.21
N ILE A 85 13.31 -2.22 -22.85
CA ILE A 85 13.48 -3.56 -22.27
C ILE A 85 14.39 -3.51 -21.04
N ALA A 86 15.44 -2.69 -21.02
CA ALA A 86 16.28 -2.52 -19.84
C ALA A 86 15.49 -2.04 -18.62
N VAL A 87 14.61 -1.04 -18.79
CA VAL A 87 13.73 -0.55 -17.72
C VAL A 87 12.74 -1.63 -17.28
N VAL A 88 12.18 -2.37 -18.23
CA VAL A 88 11.28 -3.50 -17.96
C VAL A 88 11.98 -4.58 -17.15
N ASP A 89 13.19 -4.99 -17.53
CA ASP A 89 13.95 -6.04 -16.86
C ASP A 89 14.35 -5.64 -15.43
N GLU A 90 14.82 -4.41 -15.23
CA GLU A 90 15.19 -3.89 -13.91
C GLU A 90 13.99 -3.89 -12.96
N ASN A 91 12.86 -3.31 -13.40
CA ASN A 91 11.72 -3.09 -12.53
C ASN A 91 10.91 -4.37 -12.29
N ILE A 92 10.72 -5.22 -13.30
CA ILE A 92 10.06 -6.51 -13.10
C ILE A 92 10.96 -7.48 -12.33
N GLY A 93 12.28 -7.40 -12.52
CA GLY A 93 13.26 -8.11 -11.70
C GLY A 93 13.13 -7.74 -10.23
N GLY A 94 13.17 -6.44 -9.90
CA GLY A 94 12.99 -5.94 -8.53
C GLY A 94 11.64 -6.30 -7.92
N LEU A 95 10.55 -6.24 -8.70
CA LEU A 95 9.21 -6.69 -8.27
C LEU A 95 9.21 -8.16 -7.84
N ILE A 96 9.86 -9.02 -8.61
CA ILE A 96 9.93 -10.46 -8.31
C ILE A 96 10.78 -10.69 -7.06
N GLU A 97 11.89 -9.98 -6.91
CA GLU A 97 12.77 -10.08 -5.74
C GLU A 97 12.01 -9.78 -4.44
N ILE A 98 11.32 -8.64 -4.35
CA ILE A 98 10.55 -8.28 -3.15
C ILE A 98 9.41 -9.27 -2.87
N THR A 99 8.86 -9.91 -3.92
CA THR A 99 7.82 -10.93 -3.80
C THR A 99 8.38 -12.24 -3.25
N GLN A 100 9.51 -12.71 -3.77
CA GLN A 100 10.10 -14.01 -3.40
C GLN A 100 10.84 -13.99 -2.06
N GLU A 101 11.38 -12.83 -1.68
CA GLU A 101 12.12 -12.67 -0.43
C GLU A 101 11.17 -12.17 0.67
N ASN A 102 11.01 -10.86 0.75
CA ASN A 102 10.45 -10.20 1.92
C ASN A 102 8.96 -10.51 2.12
N LEU A 103 8.15 -10.49 1.05
CA LEU A 103 6.72 -10.80 1.16
C LEU A 103 6.48 -12.25 1.57
N LYS A 104 7.28 -13.18 1.07
CA LYS A 104 7.22 -14.59 1.45
C LYS A 104 7.46 -14.79 2.93
N TYR A 105 8.51 -14.18 3.49
CA TYR A 105 8.79 -14.27 4.92
C TYR A 105 7.69 -13.61 5.76
N TRP A 106 7.18 -12.47 5.33
CA TRP A 106 6.08 -11.78 6.00
C TRP A 106 4.83 -12.65 6.16
N PHE A 107 4.44 -13.38 5.11
CA PHE A 107 3.31 -14.31 5.19
C PHE A 107 3.54 -15.51 6.12
N GLN A 108 4.80 -15.83 6.44
CA GLN A 108 5.18 -16.98 7.27
C GLN A 108 5.33 -16.64 8.75
N GLU A 109 5.66 -15.39 9.10
CA GLU A 109 5.90 -14.95 10.49
C GLU A 109 4.64 -14.38 11.15
N ASP A 110 4.27 -13.12 10.85
CA ASP A 110 3.02 -12.50 11.28
C ASP A 110 2.55 -11.45 10.24
N PRO A 111 1.45 -11.73 9.49
CA PRO A 111 0.88 -10.80 8.52
C PRO A 111 0.31 -9.52 9.14
N ARG A 112 0.34 -9.33 10.46
CA ARG A 112 -0.14 -8.09 11.10
C ARG A 112 0.88 -6.96 11.09
N SER A 113 2.13 -7.23 10.74
CA SER A 113 3.13 -6.17 10.57
C SER A 113 2.83 -5.34 9.33
N ASN A 114 3.25 -4.07 9.34
CA ASN A 114 2.98 -3.10 8.27
C ASN A 114 3.69 -3.42 6.93
N TYR A 115 4.44 -4.52 6.84
CA TYR A 115 5.18 -4.87 5.62
C TYR A 115 4.26 -5.15 4.42
N GLY A 116 3.06 -5.70 4.62
CA GLY A 116 2.10 -5.90 3.52
C GLY A 116 1.79 -4.60 2.75
N HIS A 117 1.65 -3.47 3.47
CA HIS A 117 1.46 -2.16 2.82
C HIS A 117 2.74 -1.69 2.12
N LYS A 118 3.91 -1.94 2.71
CA LYS A 118 5.19 -1.62 2.09
C LYS A 118 5.37 -2.35 0.75
N TYR A 119 5.04 -3.65 0.71
CA TYR A 119 5.09 -4.44 -0.51
C TYR A 119 4.18 -3.86 -1.61
N VAL A 120 2.92 -3.54 -1.29
CA VAL A 120 1.97 -2.99 -2.29
C VAL A 120 2.48 -1.65 -2.83
N ASP A 121 3.08 -0.81 -1.99
CA ASP A 121 3.70 0.46 -2.39
C ASP A 121 4.88 0.24 -3.34
N GLU A 122 5.80 -0.67 -3.00
CA GLU A 122 6.97 -1.00 -3.82
C GLU A 122 6.57 -1.65 -5.15
N ALA A 123 5.62 -2.59 -5.13
CA ALA A 123 5.08 -3.21 -6.34
C ALA A 123 4.40 -2.16 -7.25
N GLY A 124 3.67 -1.22 -6.65
CA GLY A 124 3.14 -0.02 -7.28
C GLY A 124 4.21 0.76 -8.05
N ASN A 125 5.32 1.07 -7.38
CA ASN A 125 6.41 1.85 -7.95
C ASN A 125 7.09 1.13 -9.11
N TYR A 126 7.39 -0.17 -8.99
CA TYR A 126 8.01 -0.95 -10.06
C TYR A 126 7.13 -1.01 -11.32
N LEU A 127 5.84 -1.30 -11.17
CA LEU A 127 4.93 -1.35 -12.33
C LEU A 127 4.70 0.03 -12.93
N ASN A 128 4.60 1.09 -12.12
CA ASN A 128 4.46 2.46 -12.62
C ASN A 128 5.69 2.93 -13.40
N ALA A 129 6.90 2.55 -12.99
CA ALA A 129 8.12 2.85 -13.73
C ALA A 129 8.11 2.22 -15.13
N VAL A 130 7.66 0.97 -15.23
CA VAL A 130 7.48 0.28 -16.52
C VAL A 130 6.44 0.97 -17.39
N LEU A 131 5.27 1.29 -16.83
CA LEU A 131 4.19 1.97 -17.55
C LEU A 131 4.64 3.34 -18.05
N THR A 132 5.36 4.10 -17.23
CA THR A 132 5.92 5.41 -17.60
C THR A 132 6.90 5.28 -18.77
N ALA A 133 7.75 4.25 -18.78
CA ALA A 133 8.67 3.99 -19.88
C ALA A 133 7.94 3.59 -21.17
N MET A 134 6.87 2.79 -21.06
CA MET A 134 6.02 2.42 -22.18
C MET A 134 5.29 3.63 -22.78
N ASP A 135 4.78 4.53 -21.94
CA ASP A 135 4.13 5.77 -22.37
C ASP A 135 5.13 6.72 -23.03
N ALA A 136 6.34 6.86 -22.46
CA ALA A 136 7.41 7.64 -23.06
C ALA A 136 7.82 7.10 -24.44
N TYR A 137 7.92 5.76 -24.59
CA TYR A 137 8.14 5.12 -25.89
C TYR A 137 7.00 5.42 -26.86
N ALA A 138 5.74 5.32 -26.41
CA ALA A 138 4.58 5.57 -27.24
C ALA A 138 4.56 7.02 -27.77
N VAL A 139 4.83 7.99 -26.90
CA VAL A 139 4.91 9.42 -27.27
C VAL A 139 6.09 9.67 -28.23
N LYS A 140 7.26 9.09 -27.96
CA LYS A 140 8.46 9.28 -28.78
C LYS A 140 8.29 8.76 -30.22
N TYR A 141 7.52 7.69 -30.40
CA TYR A 141 7.33 7.02 -31.70
C TYR A 141 5.91 7.13 -32.27
N ASP A 142 5.08 8.02 -31.72
CA ASP A 142 3.70 8.28 -32.17
C ASP A 142 2.84 7.00 -32.27
N VAL A 143 2.90 6.17 -31.21
CA VAL A 143 2.16 4.91 -31.13
C VAL A 143 0.86 5.11 -30.37
N ASN A 144 -0.27 4.83 -31.02
CA ASN A 144 -1.56 4.77 -30.33
C ASN A 144 -1.61 3.58 -29.36
N THR A 145 -1.79 3.89 -28.07
CA THR A 145 -1.97 2.91 -26.99
C THR A 145 -3.45 2.80 -26.61
N ARG A 146 -3.80 1.65 -26.01
CA ARG A 146 -5.11 1.43 -25.38
C ARG A 146 -4.85 0.86 -23.99
N THR A 147 -5.52 1.42 -22.99
CA THR A 147 -5.50 0.86 -21.62
C THR A 147 -6.01 -0.57 -21.65
N SER A 148 -5.28 -1.48 -21.00
CA SER A 148 -5.71 -2.88 -20.83
C SER A 148 -6.62 -3.00 -19.59
N ASP A 149 -7.53 -3.96 -19.61
CA ASP A 149 -8.40 -4.24 -18.46
C ASP A 149 -7.59 -4.58 -17.18
N GLU A 150 -6.40 -5.17 -17.35
CA GLU A 150 -5.47 -5.46 -16.24
C GLU A 150 -4.85 -4.18 -15.67
N LEU A 151 -4.50 -3.21 -16.53
CA LEU A 151 -4.04 -1.90 -16.11
C LEU A 151 -5.14 -1.12 -15.36
N GLU A 152 -6.37 -1.14 -15.85
CA GLU A 152 -7.50 -0.49 -15.17
C GLU A 152 -7.75 -1.12 -13.79
N ARG A 153 -7.71 -2.46 -13.70
CA ARG A 153 -7.81 -3.17 -12.42
C ARG A 153 -6.70 -2.77 -11.47
N PHE A 154 -5.45 -2.79 -11.94
CA PHE A 154 -4.30 -2.46 -11.11
C PHE A 154 -4.35 -1.01 -10.61
N GLN A 155 -4.69 -0.05 -11.47
CA GLN A 155 -4.88 1.35 -11.08
C GLN A 155 -5.94 1.49 -10.00
N THR A 156 -7.09 0.82 -10.14
CA THR A 156 -8.15 0.82 -9.13
C THR A 156 -7.69 0.20 -7.80
N GLN A 157 -6.87 -0.87 -7.84
CA GLN A 157 -6.26 -1.43 -6.61
C GLN A 157 -5.32 -0.43 -5.94
N MET A 158 -4.50 0.27 -6.72
CA MET A 158 -3.57 1.27 -6.19
C MET A 158 -4.29 2.49 -5.62
N GLU A 159 -5.38 2.94 -6.23
CA GLU A 159 -6.24 4.00 -5.68
C GLU A 159 -6.84 3.58 -4.32
N LEU A 160 -7.36 2.36 -4.22
CA LEU A 160 -7.88 1.82 -2.96
C LEU A 160 -6.78 1.73 -1.90
N PHE A 161 -5.59 1.28 -2.29
CA PHE A 161 -4.44 1.19 -1.40
C PHE A 161 -3.98 2.56 -0.90
N ILE A 162 -3.91 3.57 -1.77
CA ILE A 162 -3.53 4.94 -1.38
C ILE A 162 -4.57 5.47 -0.38
N TYR A 163 -5.86 5.30 -0.67
CA TYR A 163 -6.93 5.73 0.23
C TYR A 163 -6.80 5.09 1.62
N THR A 164 -6.59 3.77 1.70
CA THR A 164 -6.46 3.08 3.01
C THR A 164 -5.16 3.44 3.73
N LYS A 165 -4.05 3.57 2.99
CA LYS A 165 -2.75 4.03 3.53
C LYS A 165 -2.86 5.41 4.14
N GLU A 166 -3.58 6.32 3.49
CA GLU A 166 -3.82 7.67 4.03
C GLU A 166 -4.64 7.66 5.31
N MET A 167 -5.72 6.85 5.39
CA MET A 167 -6.50 6.72 6.63
C MET A 167 -5.63 6.21 7.79
N LYS A 168 -4.83 5.18 7.52
CA LYS A 168 -3.97 4.54 8.51
C LYS A 168 -2.81 5.42 8.99
N ARG A 169 -2.39 6.42 8.20
CA ARG A 169 -1.30 7.32 8.55
C ARG A 169 -1.55 8.06 9.87
N GLY A 170 -2.78 8.53 10.09
CA GLY A 170 -3.18 9.19 11.34
C GLY A 170 -3.15 8.25 12.55
N ALA A 171 -3.62 7.02 12.36
CA ALA A 171 -3.66 6.00 13.40
C ALA A 171 -2.27 5.58 13.88
N ASN A 172 -1.25 5.54 13.01
CA ASN A 172 0.10 5.13 13.41
C ASN A 172 0.72 6.04 14.50
N GLU A 173 0.48 7.36 14.46
CA GLU A 173 0.97 8.29 15.49
C GLU A 173 0.27 8.04 16.83
N VAL A 174 -1.04 7.80 16.78
CA VAL A 174 -1.88 7.45 17.94
C VAL A 174 -1.42 6.12 18.55
N ASP A 175 -1.30 5.08 17.75
CA ASP A 175 -0.91 3.73 18.18
C ASP A 175 0.49 3.73 18.82
N SER A 176 1.42 4.52 18.28
CA SER A 176 2.76 4.67 18.87
C SER A 176 2.74 5.28 20.27
N LEU A 177 1.90 6.30 20.50
CA LEU A 177 1.77 6.96 21.79
C LEU A 177 1.07 6.05 22.81
N VAL A 178 0.07 5.29 22.37
CA VAL A 178 -0.59 4.27 23.19
C VAL A 178 0.40 3.17 23.58
N GLY A 179 1.21 2.69 22.63
CA GLY A 179 2.24 1.68 22.90
C GLY A 179 3.27 2.14 23.93
N TYR A 180 3.69 3.41 23.86
CA TYR A 180 4.57 4.01 24.87
C TYR A 180 3.89 4.08 26.25
N LEU A 181 2.64 4.52 26.33
CA LEU A 181 1.90 4.52 27.59
C LEU A 181 1.75 3.10 28.15
N GLN A 182 1.51 2.10 27.31
CA GLN A 182 1.42 0.69 27.72
C GLN A 182 2.73 0.16 28.30
N SER A 183 3.90 0.57 27.76
CA SER A 183 5.20 0.12 28.27
C SER A 183 5.62 0.84 29.54
N GLU A 184 5.24 2.10 29.71
CA GLU A 184 5.72 2.96 30.80
C GLU A 184 4.73 3.14 31.96
N VAL A 185 3.49 2.65 31.86
CA VAL A 185 2.52 2.71 32.96
C VAL A 185 3.06 1.98 34.20
N GLY A 186 3.02 2.67 35.35
CA GLY A 186 3.60 2.19 36.60
C GLY A 186 5.05 2.66 36.83
N SER A 187 5.65 3.38 35.87
CA SER A 187 6.93 4.05 36.08
C SER A 187 6.80 5.27 36.99
N THR A 188 7.91 5.67 37.62
CA THR A 188 7.97 6.88 38.45
C THR A 188 8.11 8.16 37.64
N ASP A 189 8.38 8.07 36.32
CA ASP A 189 8.51 9.22 35.43
C ASP A 189 7.13 9.67 34.92
N ILE A 190 6.33 10.17 35.86
CA ILE A 190 4.96 10.61 35.61
C ILE A 190 4.90 11.77 34.60
N ASP A 191 5.93 12.62 34.55
CA ASP A 191 5.95 13.78 33.66
C ASP A 191 6.04 13.36 32.18
N GLU A 192 6.83 12.34 31.85
CA GLU A 192 6.86 11.78 30.49
C GLU A 192 5.55 11.06 30.14
N LEU A 193 4.89 10.38 31.08
CA LEU A 193 3.55 9.81 30.86
C LEU A 193 2.49 10.88 30.57
N TYR A 194 2.49 12.00 31.30
CA TYR A 194 1.60 13.13 31.01
C TYR A 194 1.88 13.76 29.65
N LYS A 195 3.16 13.87 29.28
CA LYS A 195 3.55 14.40 27.98
C LYS A 195 3.09 13.49 26.84
N ALA A 196 3.20 12.16 27.01
CA ALA A 196 2.67 11.19 26.06
C ALA A 196 1.14 11.25 25.98
N GLN A 197 0.43 11.32 27.10
CA GLN A 197 -1.02 11.49 27.14
C GLN A 197 -1.47 12.79 26.44
N LYS A 198 -0.79 13.91 26.69
CA LYS A 198 -1.07 15.18 26.01
C LYS A 198 -0.78 15.11 24.52
N GLY A 199 0.29 14.42 24.14
CA GLY A 199 0.62 14.09 22.76
C GLY A 199 -0.50 13.30 22.08
N LEU A 200 -1.03 12.29 22.77
CA LEU A 200 -2.11 11.42 22.29
C LEU A 200 -3.39 12.23 22.05
N VAL A 201 -3.80 13.05 23.02
CA VAL A 201 -4.95 13.96 22.87
C VAL A 201 -4.76 14.91 21.68
N LYS A 202 -3.54 15.44 21.50
CA LYS A 202 -3.23 16.35 20.39
C LYS A 202 -3.30 15.65 19.03
N ALA A 203 -2.76 14.42 18.93
CA ALA A 203 -2.80 13.61 17.71
C ALA A 203 -4.25 13.27 17.33
N LEU A 204 -5.05 12.80 18.29
CA LEU A 204 -6.47 12.50 18.10
C LEU A 204 -7.26 13.76 17.68
N SER A 205 -7.04 14.88 18.37
CA SER A 205 -7.69 16.16 18.05
C SER A 205 -7.29 16.74 16.70
N LYS A 206 -6.14 16.36 16.15
CA LYS A 206 -5.69 16.79 14.82
C LYS A 206 -6.48 16.04 13.74
N GLU A 207 -6.60 14.72 13.88
CA GLU A 207 -7.37 13.89 12.94
C GLU A 207 -8.88 14.26 12.96
N LEU A 208 -9.41 14.60 14.13
CA LEU A 208 -10.79 15.08 14.29
C LEU A 208 -11.02 16.53 13.80
N ARG A 209 -9.98 17.37 13.74
CA ARG A 209 -10.13 18.73 13.18
C ARG A 209 -10.32 18.73 11.67
N GLY A 210 -9.86 17.68 10.99
CA GLY A 210 -10.11 17.44 9.56
C GLY A 210 -11.51 16.88 9.27
N TYR A 211 -12.38 16.72 10.27
CA TYR A 211 -13.71 16.08 10.15
C TYR A 211 -14.65 16.75 9.11
N GLY A 212 -14.37 17.98 8.69
CA GLY A 212 -15.14 18.66 7.63
C GLY A 212 -14.69 18.35 6.20
N GLU A 213 -13.55 17.71 6.01
CA GLU A 213 -13.03 17.28 4.71
C GLU A 213 -13.39 15.80 4.50
N GLU A 214 -14.64 15.53 4.14
CA GLU A 214 -15.13 14.17 3.90
C GLU A 214 -14.25 13.48 2.85
N ARG A 215 -13.65 12.35 3.23
CA ARG A 215 -12.81 11.55 2.33
C ARG A 215 -13.60 10.36 1.80
N PHE A 216 -13.86 10.40 0.51
CA PHE A 216 -14.61 9.36 -0.18
C PHE A 216 -13.69 8.43 -0.95
N PHE A 217 -14.11 7.17 -1.04
CA PHE A 217 -13.61 6.26 -2.06
C PHE A 217 -14.81 5.71 -2.83
N ASN A 218 -14.87 5.99 -4.14
CA ASN A 218 -15.99 5.62 -5.00
C ASN A 218 -17.38 6.00 -4.42
N GLY A 219 -17.48 7.19 -3.84
CA GLY A 219 -18.72 7.70 -3.21
C GLY A 219 -19.09 7.04 -1.88
N GLN A 220 -18.24 6.19 -1.30
CA GLN A 220 -18.43 5.59 0.02
C GLN A 220 -17.64 6.36 1.09
N THR A 221 -18.26 6.60 2.25
CA THR A 221 -17.66 7.22 3.44
C THR A 221 -17.39 6.22 4.57
N GLU A 222 -17.83 4.96 4.44
CA GLU A 222 -17.85 4.00 5.55
C GLU A 222 -16.48 3.80 6.24
N LEU A 223 -15.38 3.78 5.49
CA LEU A 223 -14.05 3.65 6.08
C LEU A 223 -13.65 4.92 6.82
N HIS A 224 -13.86 6.08 6.22
CA HIS A 224 -13.62 7.37 6.86
C HIS A 224 -14.41 7.49 8.17
N GLU A 225 -15.71 7.19 8.15
CA GLU A 225 -16.57 7.17 9.34
C GLU A 225 -16.07 6.19 10.41
N ALA A 226 -15.58 5.02 10.00
CA ALA A 226 -15.00 4.05 10.93
C ALA A 226 -13.76 4.59 11.65
N TYR A 227 -12.87 5.30 10.93
CA TYR A 227 -11.71 5.96 11.49
C TYR A 227 -12.11 7.15 12.39
N GLN A 228 -13.08 7.96 11.98
CA GLN A 228 -13.58 9.06 12.81
C GLN A 228 -14.16 8.55 14.13
N LYS A 229 -14.99 7.50 14.07
CA LYS A 229 -15.53 6.86 15.26
C LYS A 229 -14.42 6.35 16.19
N TYR A 230 -13.41 5.69 15.63
CA TYR A 230 -12.24 5.24 16.38
C TYR A 230 -11.53 6.41 17.08
N TYR A 231 -11.28 7.52 16.38
CA TYR A 231 -10.63 8.68 16.99
C TYR A 231 -11.46 9.35 18.08
N ILE A 232 -12.79 9.42 17.94
CA ILE A 232 -13.69 9.94 18.98
C ILE A 232 -13.63 9.06 20.23
N GLU A 233 -13.81 7.75 20.07
CA GLU A 233 -13.79 6.80 21.19
C GLU A 233 -12.45 6.84 21.93
N LEU A 234 -11.33 6.93 21.20
CA LEU A 234 -10.00 7.05 21.82
C LEU A 234 -9.77 8.40 22.50
N LEU A 235 -10.34 9.49 21.98
CA LEU A 235 -10.18 10.81 22.58
C LEU A 235 -10.88 10.87 23.94
N GLU A 236 -12.05 10.29 24.06
CA GLU A 236 -12.78 10.18 25.33
C GLU A 236 -11.93 9.42 26.37
N LEU A 237 -11.42 8.24 26.01
CA LEU A 237 -10.55 7.43 26.87
C LEU A 237 -9.25 8.17 27.27
N ALA A 238 -8.60 8.83 26.31
CA ALA A 238 -7.34 9.53 26.56
C ALA A 238 -7.52 10.77 27.43
N SER A 239 -8.60 11.53 27.23
CA SER A 239 -8.82 12.83 27.90
C SER A 239 -9.41 12.70 29.30
N ALA A 240 -10.23 11.67 29.55
CA ALA A 240 -10.86 11.44 30.84
C ALA A 240 -10.14 10.35 31.64
N ASP A 241 -10.18 9.11 31.16
CA ASP A 241 -9.80 7.94 31.96
C ASP A 241 -8.29 7.84 32.18
N ILE A 242 -7.49 7.93 31.10
CA ILE A 242 -6.02 7.90 31.22
C ILE A 242 -5.52 9.08 32.05
N LEU A 243 -6.07 10.28 31.83
CA LEU A 243 -5.67 11.46 32.59
C LEU A 243 -5.99 11.31 34.09
N ALA A 244 -7.16 10.76 34.42
CA ALA A 244 -7.55 10.48 35.80
C ALA A 244 -6.64 9.43 36.45
N ASP A 245 -6.32 8.35 35.75
CA ASP A 245 -5.42 7.30 36.24
C ASP A 245 -4.00 7.82 36.47
N LEU A 246 -3.43 8.60 35.54
CA LEU A 246 -2.13 9.27 35.71
C LEU A 246 -2.12 10.23 36.90
N THR A 247 -3.22 10.94 37.11
CA THR A 247 -3.38 11.86 38.24
C THR A 247 -3.38 11.12 39.58
N LYS A 248 -4.06 9.98 39.66
CA LYS A 248 -4.01 9.11 40.86
C LYS A 248 -2.60 8.57 41.09
N MET A 249 -1.90 8.11 40.05
CA MET A 249 -0.52 7.62 40.19
C MET A 249 0.42 8.71 40.72
N ARG A 250 0.24 9.96 40.27
CA ARG A 250 0.98 11.10 40.82
C ARG A 250 0.72 11.30 42.31
N TYR A 251 -0.54 11.21 42.74
CA TYR A 251 -0.88 11.28 44.16
C TYR A 251 -0.25 10.14 44.95
N ASP A 252 -0.34 8.90 44.46
CA ASP A 252 0.27 7.73 45.10
C ASP A 252 1.78 7.92 45.30
N LEU A 253 2.50 8.43 44.28
CA LEU A 253 3.93 8.73 44.39
C LEU A 253 4.23 9.82 45.42
N VAL A 254 3.42 10.87 45.50
CA VAL A 254 3.62 11.97 46.45
C VAL A 254 3.35 11.51 47.88
N GLU A 255 2.32 10.69 48.10
CA GLU A 255 1.92 10.25 49.45
C GLU A 255 2.72 9.04 49.95
N PHE A 256 3.04 8.09 49.07
CA PHE A 256 3.58 6.78 49.46
C PHE A 256 4.96 6.48 48.84
N ASN A 257 5.55 7.38 48.04
CA ASN A 257 6.77 7.15 47.25
C ASN A 257 6.69 5.92 46.31
N SER A 258 5.48 5.43 46.03
CA SER A 258 5.24 4.26 45.18
C SER A 258 3.83 4.34 44.57
N ILE A 259 3.64 3.75 43.39
CA ILE A 259 2.32 3.67 42.75
C ILE A 259 1.54 2.49 43.32
N ALA A 260 0.27 2.70 43.69
CA ALA A 260 -0.56 1.60 44.16
C ALA A 260 -0.89 0.64 43.01
N THR A 261 -0.80 -0.67 43.28
CA THR A 261 -1.09 -1.71 42.28
C THR A 261 -2.50 -1.59 41.70
N SER A 262 -3.47 -1.11 42.48
CA SER A 262 -4.83 -0.85 42.01
C SER A 262 -4.90 0.26 40.96
N THR A 263 -4.08 1.31 41.12
CA THR A 263 -4.05 2.45 40.21
C THR A 263 -3.37 2.07 38.90
N GLU A 264 -2.24 1.35 38.98
CA GLU A 264 -1.57 0.80 37.80
C GLU A 264 -2.47 -0.17 37.03
N ALA A 265 -3.18 -1.06 37.73
CA ALA A 265 -4.11 -2.00 37.11
C ALA A 265 -5.29 -1.29 36.42
N SER A 266 -5.79 -0.18 36.98
CA SER A 266 -6.80 0.67 36.36
C SER A 266 -6.30 1.23 35.03
N ALA A 267 -5.12 1.84 35.01
CA ALA A 267 -4.51 2.40 33.80
C ALA A 267 -4.28 1.34 32.72
N LYS A 268 -3.76 0.16 33.09
CA LYS A 268 -3.58 -0.96 32.15
C LYS A 268 -4.91 -1.43 31.56
N LYS A 269 -5.97 -1.44 32.37
CA LYS A 269 -7.31 -1.77 31.89
C LYS A 269 -7.81 -0.72 30.90
N THR A 270 -7.65 0.56 31.20
CA THR A 270 -8.01 1.67 30.29
C THR A 270 -7.27 1.53 28.95
N LEU A 271 -5.95 1.29 28.98
CA LEU A 271 -5.14 1.09 27.79
C LEU A 271 -5.53 -0.15 26.97
N SER A 272 -6.07 -1.20 27.62
CA SER A 272 -6.55 -2.38 26.88
C SER A 272 -7.79 -2.12 26.02
N PHE A 273 -8.55 -1.05 26.28
CA PHE A 273 -9.67 -0.64 25.40
C PHE A 273 -9.16 -0.10 24.05
N PHE A 274 -7.98 0.52 24.02
CA PHE A 274 -7.36 0.96 22.76
C PHE A 274 -7.08 -0.24 21.84
N ASP A 275 -6.59 -1.36 22.39
CA ASP A 275 -6.34 -2.58 21.62
C ASP A 275 -7.64 -3.16 21.02
N ASN A 276 -8.75 -3.04 21.76
CA ASN A 276 -10.05 -3.50 21.30
C ASN A 276 -10.57 -2.64 20.15
N GLU A 277 -10.49 -1.32 20.27
CA GLU A 277 -10.90 -0.40 19.20
C GLU A 277 -10.02 -0.52 17.96
N MET A 278 -8.70 -0.65 18.13
CA MET A 278 -7.78 -0.94 17.04
C MET A 278 -8.15 -2.26 16.34
N ARG A 279 -8.50 -3.31 17.09
CA ARG A 279 -8.94 -4.59 16.51
C ARG A 279 -10.27 -4.45 15.75
N LEU A 280 -11.19 -3.61 16.23
CA LEU A 280 -12.47 -3.35 15.54
C LEU A 280 -12.25 -2.54 14.26
N LEU A 281 -11.39 -1.51 14.30
CA LEU A 281 -11.01 -0.71 13.15
C LEU A 281 -10.39 -1.58 12.05
N ASN A 282 -9.40 -2.40 12.40
CA ASN A 282 -8.76 -3.34 11.48
C ASN A 282 -9.76 -4.30 10.80
N LYS A 283 -10.79 -4.76 11.54
CA LYS A 283 -11.86 -5.60 10.96
C LYS A 283 -12.75 -4.81 9.99
N ARG A 284 -13.06 -3.55 10.28
CA ARG A 284 -13.85 -2.69 9.40
C ARG A 284 -13.07 -2.38 8.12
N GLU A 285 -11.79 -2.04 8.24
CA GLU A 285 -10.89 -1.81 7.12
C GLU A 285 -10.78 -3.05 6.22
N ALA A 286 -10.51 -4.23 6.79
CA ALA A 286 -10.42 -5.46 6.01
C ALA A 286 -11.72 -5.78 5.24
N ARG A 287 -12.89 -5.50 5.83
CA ARG A 287 -14.19 -5.66 5.15
C ARG A 287 -14.37 -4.65 4.02
N PHE A 288 -14.01 -3.39 4.28
CA PHE A 288 -14.08 -2.31 3.29
C PHE A 288 -13.20 -2.62 2.08
N VAL A 289 -11.95 -2.99 2.32
CA VAL A 289 -10.99 -3.40 1.29
C VAL A 289 -11.55 -4.55 0.48
N LYS A 290 -11.93 -5.65 1.14
CA LYS A 290 -12.45 -6.84 0.46
C LYS A 290 -13.67 -6.55 -0.43
N ARG A 291 -14.54 -5.61 -0.03
CA ARG A 291 -15.71 -5.22 -0.81
C ARG A 291 -15.36 -4.37 -2.03
N ASN A 292 -14.34 -3.53 -1.92
CA ASN A 292 -13.96 -2.54 -2.93
C ASN A 292 -12.81 -2.97 -3.84
N LEU A 293 -12.19 -4.13 -3.59
CA LEU A 293 -11.19 -4.68 -4.51
C LEU A 293 -11.83 -4.96 -5.89
N PRO A 294 -11.22 -4.45 -6.98
CA PRO A 294 -11.71 -4.67 -8.33
C PRO A 294 -11.61 -6.16 -8.71
N LYS A 295 -12.60 -6.64 -9.45
CA LYS A 295 -12.62 -8.04 -9.91
C LYS A 295 -11.60 -8.25 -11.02
N ALA A 296 -10.98 -9.43 -11.04
CA ALA A 296 -10.17 -9.86 -12.16
C ALA A 296 -10.97 -9.80 -13.49
N PRO A 297 -10.37 -9.31 -14.59
CA PRO A 297 -10.97 -9.36 -15.91
C PRO A 297 -11.29 -10.81 -16.32
N LYS A 298 -12.28 -10.97 -17.21
CA LYS A 298 -12.56 -12.30 -17.79
C LYS A 298 -11.47 -12.61 -18.83
N ARG A 299 -10.65 -13.62 -18.53
CA ARG A 299 -9.60 -14.12 -19.43
C ARG A 299 -10.16 -15.06 -20.50
#